data_AF-A0A7W2A9P8-F1
#
_entry.id   AF-A0A7W2A9P8-F1
#
_cell.length_a   1.000
_cell.length_b   1.000
_cell.length_c   1.000
_cell.angle_alpha   90.00
_cell.angle_beta   90.00
_cell.angle_gamma   90.00
#
_symmetry.space_group_name_H-M   'P 1'
#
loop_
_entity.id
_entity.type
_entity.pdbx_description
1 polymer ?
#
loop_
_entity_poly.entity_id
_entity_poly.type
_entity_poly.pdbx_seq_one_letter_code
_entity_poly.pdbx_strand_id
1 'polypeptide(L)'
;MQQDTVKYRRIFEEMSPEEIKEMNRLSDEEHQRQAEAFRAGYEKGICYLCNKPFKTISKDNPCLHWLLRQCKFKKKDFPKIYESYGYGNIAAFIRWCANQERFLSNINDLEDEKSDRKILSYTVKWKNIEWTFDCSKNDFQGHEGTSIDYPHYHFQMRIDGRQFINFNDFHVPFTDHDLFILKNSIEQGDWFKQDFGAIGSGMQDAISVELDDILEHTSRSDNEDEATYHFSTMIDARDNPISGEVIYEIQQEAERIGKSFAFVAQKRLKERANVQTVVSPSDSIPDIAFRTEHKRR
;
A
#
# COMPACT_ATOMS: atom_id res chain seq x y z
N MET A 1 -8.10 11.89 -23.59
CA MET A 1 -9.01 10.96 -24.28
C MET A 1 -10.10 10.56 -23.29
N GLN A 2 -11.39 10.66 -23.62
CA GLN A 2 -12.46 10.27 -22.69
C GLN A 2 -12.43 8.74 -22.54
N GLN A 3 -11.91 8.26 -21.40
CA GLN A 3 -11.90 6.84 -21.05
C GLN A 3 -13.34 6.38 -20.85
N ASP A 4 -13.85 5.52 -21.72
CA ASP A 4 -15.19 4.95 -21.65
C ASP A 4 -15.11 3.59 -20.94
N THR A 5 -15.23 3.61 -19.62
CA THR A 5 -15.07 2.43 -18.75
C THR A 5 -16.13 1.35 -19.04
N VAL A 6 -17.34 1.76 -19.47
CA VAL A 6 -18.42 0.85 -19.87
C VAL A 6 -18.05 0.11 -21.15
N LYS A 7 -17.48 0.81 -22.13
CA LYS A 7 -16.98 0.17 -23.36
C LYS A 7 -15.88 -0.85 -23.05
N TYR A 8 -14.97 -0.55 -22.12
CA TYR A 8 -13.94 -1.52 -21.73
C TYR A 8 -14.53 -2.76 -21.09
N ARG A 9 -15.45 -2.59 -20.12
CA ARG A 9 -16.17 -3.71 -19.51
C ARG A 9 -16.80 -4.62 -20.55
N ARG A 10 -17.50 -4.03 -21.52
CA ARG A 10 -18.15 -4.79 -22.60
C ARG A 10 -17.16 -5.61 -23.42
N ILE A 11 -15.98 -5.07 -23.74
CA ILE A 11 -14.94 -5.82 -24.45
C ILE A 11 -14.55 -7.06 -23.65
N PHE A 12 -14.30 -6.92 -22.34
CA PHE A 12 -13.94 -8.05 -21.47
C PHE A 12 -15.07 -9.06 -21.28
N GLU A 13 -16.32 -8.61 -21.19
CA GLU A 13 -17.50 -9.48 -21.11
C GLU A 13 -17.75 -10.27 -22.41
N GLU A 14 -17.29 -9.76 -23.55
CA GLU A 14 -17.34 -10.44 -24.84
C GLU A 14 -16.17 -11.44 -25.04
N MET A 15 -15.16 -11.46 -24.16
CA MET A 15 -14.04 -12.41 -24.23
C MET A 15 -14.46 -13.79 -23.73
N SER A 16 -13.86 -14.82 -24.33
CA SER A 16 -14.02 -16.19 -23.83
C SER A 16 -13.33 -16.38 -22.47
N PRO A 17 -13.83 -17.32 -21.63
CA PRO A 17 -13.15 -17.68 -20.39
C PRO A 17 -11.69 -18.10 -20.60
N GLU A 18 -11.37 -18.74 -21.72
CA GLU A 18 -10.02 -19.15 -22.09
C GLU A 18 -9.10 -17.95 -22.35
N GLU A 19 -9.59 -16.93 -23.06
CA GLU A 19 -8.82 -15.70 -23.30
C GLU A 19 -8.56 -14.94 -22.00
N ILE A 20 -9.55 -14.83 -21.13
CA ILE A 20 -9.40 -14.19 -19.81
C ILE A 20 -8.37 -14.94 -18.97
N LYS A 21 -8.47 -16.27 -18.94
CA LYS A 21 -7.53 -17.11 -18.18
C LYS A 21 -6.11 -16.98 -18.71
N GLU A 22 -5.93 -16.96 -20.03
CA GLU A 22 -4.62 -16.79 -20.64
C GLU A 22 -4.02 -15.41 -20.37
N MET A 23 -4.82 -14.35 -20.47
CA MET A 23 -4.38 -12.99 -20.11
C MET A 23 -3.93 -12.89 -18.65
N ASN A 24 -4.73 -13.45 -17.73
CA ASN A 24 -4.39 -13.46 -16.31
C ASN A 24 -3.12 -14.26 -16.05
N ARG A 25 -2.94 -15.41 -16.70
CA ARG A 25 -1.72 -16.22 -16.60
C ARG A 25 -0.49 -15.45 -17.08
N LEU A 26 -0.56 -14.83 -18.26
CA LEU A 26 0.55 -14.04 -18.81
C LEU A 26 0.90 -12.84 -17.92
N SER A 27 -0.12 -12.19 -17.35
CA SER A 27 0.08 -11.08 -16.40
C SER A 27 0.75 -11.55 -15.11
N ASP A 28 0.31 -12.69 -14.56
CA ASP A 28 0.89 -13.27 -13.35
C ASP A 28 2.34 -13.74 -13.57
N GLU A 29 2.62 -14.41 -14.69
CA GLU A 29 3.99 -14.83 -15.05
C GLU A 29 4.94 -13.64 -15.20
N GLU A 30 4.48 -12.56 -15.85
CA GLU A 30 5.28 -11.35 -15.96
C GLU A 30 5.49 -10.67 -14.60
N HIS A 31 4.46 -10.64 -13.75
CA HIS A 31 4.58 -10.11 -12.39
C HIS A 31 5.60 -10.90 -11.58
N GLN A 32 5.52 -12.23 -11.57
CA GLN A 32 6.45 -13.11 -10.85
C GLN A 32 7.88 -12.89 -11.33
N ARG A 33 8.10 -12.86 -12.65
CA ARG A 33 9.41 -12.59 -13.25
C ARG A 33 9.99 -11.25 -12.78
N GLN A 34 9.19 -10.18 -12.79
CA GLN A 34 9.63 -8.87 -12.33
C GLN A 34 9.88 -8.83 -10.82
N ALA A 35 9.02 -9.47 -10.02
CA ALA A 35 9.15 -9.56 -8.58
C ALA A 35 10.43 -10.29 -8.16
N GLU A 36 10.74 -11.41 -8.81
CA GLU A 36 11.99 -12.15 -8.61
C GLU A 36 13.22 -11.32 -8.98
N ALA A 37 13.20 -10.69 -10.16
CA ALA A 37 14.29 -9.82 -10.60
C ALA A 37 14.49 -8.63 -9.64
N PHE A 38 13.40 -8.03 -9.16
CA PHE A 38 13.42 -6.97 -8.16
C PHE A 38 14.08 -7.45 -6.87
N ARG A 39 13.59 -8.52 -6.24
CA ARG A 39 14.12 -9.04 -4.97
C ARG A 39 15.61 -9.37 -5.10
N ALA A 40 16.00 -10.11 -6.15
CA ALA A 40 17.39 -10.50 -6.39
C ALA A 40 18.31 -9.30 -6.63
N GLY A 41 17.81 -8.23 -7.27
CA GLY A 41 18.54 -6.98 -7.43
C GLY A 41 18.64 -6.19 -6.12
N TYR A 42 17.52 -6.09 -5.40
CA TYR A 42 17.38 -5.34 -4.16
C TYR A 42 18.36 -5.82 -3.08
N GLU A 43 18.45 -7.14 -2.87
CA GLU A 43 19.41 -7.77 -1.94
C GLU A 43 20.87 -7.40 -2.25
N LYS A 44 21.19 -7.18 -3.54
CA LYS A 44 22.53 -6.82 -4.01
C LYS A 44 22.75 -5.31 -4.08
N GLY A 45 21.75 -4.49 -3.75
CA GLY A 45 21.79 -3.03 -3.92
C GLY A 45 21.83 -2.59 -5.39
N ILE A 46 21.25 -3.38 -6.29
CA ILE A 46 21.19 -3.16 -7.74
C ILE A 46 19.73 -2.95 -8.16
N CYS A 47 19.47 -1.90 -8.93
CA CYS A 47 18.15 -1.65 -9.49
C CYS A 47 17.84 -2.61 -10.65
N TYR A 48 16.78 -3.41 -10.53
CA TYR A 48 16.35 -4.34 -11.58
C TYR A 48 15.91 -3.66 -12.89
N LEU A 49 15.49 -2.38 -12.84
CA LEU A 49 15.04 -1.64 -14.03
C LEU A 49 16.20 -1.19 -14.92
N CYS A 50 17.32 -0.80 -14.32
CA CYS A 50 18.46 -0.25 -15.08
C CYS A 50 19.76 -1.04 -14.92
N ASN A 51 19.76 -2.11 -14.11
CA ASN A 51 20.92 -2.94 -13.77
C ASN A 51 22.12 -2.16 -13.22
N LYS A 52 21.88 -0.98 -12.63
CA LYS A 52 22.91 -0.16 -11.99
C LYS A 52 22.77 -0.20 -10.46
N PRO A 53 23.88 -0.02 -9.71
CA PRO A 53 23.80 0.13 -8.25
C PRO A 53 22.89 1.30 -7.86
N PHE A 54 22.16 1.18 -6.75
CA PHE A 54 21.29 2.24 -6.21
C PHE A 54 22.01 3.57 -5.96
N LYS A 55 23.33 3.53 -5.77
CA LYS A 55 24.18 4.72 -5.60
C LYS A 55 24.44 5.50 -6.89
N THR A 56 24.09 4.94 -8.05
CA THR A 56 24.39 5.49 -9.37
C THR A 56 23.30 6.47 -9.81
N ILE A 57 23.68 7.54 -10.49
CA ILE A 57 22.78 8.48 -11.17
C ILE A 57 23.19 8.61 -12.63
N SER A 58 22.24 8.58 -13.55
CA SER A 58 22.48 8.63 -14.99
C SER A 58 21.53 9.64 -15.62
N LYS A 59 21.97 10.88 -15.81
CA LYS A 59 21.08 11.98 -16.23
C LYS A 59 20.36 11.73 -17.56
N ASP A 60 20.95 10.89 -18.42
CA ASP A 60 20.41 10.50 -19.73
C ASP A 60 19.51 9.26 -19.66
N ASN A 61 19.51 8.55 -18.53
CA ASN A 61 18.66 7.39 -18.28
C ASN A 61 18.07 7.50 -16.86
N PRO A 62 17.02 8.32 -16.67
CA PRO A 62 16.29 8.44 -15.41
C PRO A 62 15.78 7.09 -14.92
N CYS A 63 15.79 6.85 -13.61
CA CYS A 63 15.35 5.57 -13.05
C CYS A 63 14.75 5.72 -11.65
N LEU A 64 13.75 4.90 -11.34
CA LEU A 64 12.98 4.97 -10.10
C LEU A 64 13.83 4.82 -8.84
N HIS A 65 14.97 4.11 -8.89
CA HIS A 65 15.85 3.96 -7.73
C HIS A 65 16.44 5.27 -7.22
N TRP A 66 16.36 6.36 -7.99
CA TRP A 66 16.77 7.69 -7.53
C TRP A 66 15.93 8.17 -6.34
N LEU A 67 14.68 7.71 -6.25
CA LEU A 67 13.78 8.01 -5.14
C LEU A 67 14.28 7.42 -3.81
N LEU A 68 15.09 6.35 -3.84
CA LEU A 68 15.73 5.78 -2.65
C LEU A 68 16.81 6.70 -2.05
N ARG A 69 17.18 7.76 -2.77
CA ARG A 69 18.18 8.77 -2.37
C ARG A 69 19.54 8.22 -1.92
N GLN A 70 19.87 6.98 -2.28
CA GLN A 70 21.21 6.44 -2.11
C GLN A 70 22.22 7.01 -3.13
N CYS A 71 21.72 7.70 -4.15
CA CYS A 71 22.49 8.44 -5.14
C CYS A 71 22.36 9.96 -4.92
N LYS A 72 23.06 10.76 -5.74
CA LYS A 72 23.05 12.24 -5.67
C LYS A 72 21.78 12.89 -6.27
N PHE A 73 20.63 12.24 -6.17
CA PHE A 73 19.33 12.75 -6.63
C PHE A 73 19.01 14.12 -5.98
N LYS A 74 18.52 15.07 -6.78
CA LYS A 74 18.07 16.38 -6.29
C LYS A 74 16.60 16.57 -6.66
N LYS A 75 15.87 17.40 -5.91
CA LYS A 75 14.45 17.70 -6.18
C LYS A 75 14.19 18.06 -7.64
N LYS A 76 15.06 18.89 -8.23
CA LYS A 76 14.96 19.33 -9.63
C LYS A 76 15.13 18.22 -10.68
N ASP A 77 15.60 17.04 -10.26
CA ASP A 77 15.73 15.87 -11.15
C ASP A 77 14.43 15.05 -11.16
N PHE A 78 13.48 15.29 -10.26
CA PHE A 78 12.20 14.56 -10.19
C PHE A 78 11.36 14.62 -11.47
N PRO A 79 11.31 15.75 -12.21
CA PRO A 79 10.65 15.78 -13.52
C PRO A 79 11.09 14.69 -14.48
N LYS A 80 12.39 14.40 -14.51
CA LYS A 80 12.92 13.34 -15.38
C LYS A 80 12.39 11.95 -15.03
N ILE A 81 11.99 11.73 -13.78
CA ILE A 81 11.42 10.47 -13.32
C ILE A 81 9.98 10.36 -13.83
N TYR A 82 9.12 11.31 -13.51
CA TYR A 82 7.70 11.20 -13.87
C TYR A 82 7.44 11.44 -15.36
N GLU A 83 8.38 12.03 -16.10
CA GLU A 83 8.35 12.07 -17.57
C GLU A 83 8.66 10.69 -18.20
N SER A 84 9.38 9.81 -17.48
CA SER A 84 9.78 8.48 -17.97
C SER A 84 8.91 7.34 -17.41
N TYR A 85 8.22 7.57 -16.30
CA TYR A 85 7.47 6.56 -15.56
C TYR A 85 6.13 7.13 -15.10
N GLY A 86 5.05 6.38 -15.35
CA GLY A 86 3.71 6.74 -14.87
C GLY A 86 3.55 6.57 -13.37
N TYR A 87 2.41 7.00 -12.84
CA TYR A 87 2.04 6.82 -11.43
C TYR A 87 2.15 5.34 -11.02
N GLY A 88 1.57 4.43 -11.80
CA GLY A 88 1.57 3.00 -11.48
C GLY A 88 2.98 2.43 -11.31
N ASN A 89 3.93 2.82 -12.17
CA ASN A 89 5.32 2.37 -12.07
C ASN A 89 6.01 2.93 -10.82
N ILE A 90 5.84 4.22 -10.55
CA ILE A 90 6.44 4.89 -9.38
C ILE A 90 5.90 4.26 -8.09
N ALA A 91 4.58 4.13 -7.98
CA ALA A 91 3.89 3.53 -6.83
C ALA A 91 4.32 2.08 -6.60
N ALA A 92 4.36 1.25 -7.65
CA ALA A 92 4.81 -0.13 -7.56
C ALA A 92 6.24 -0.21 -7.00
N PHE A 93 7.19 0.54 -7.58
CA PHE A 93 8.60 0.47 -7.18
C PHE A 93 8.82 0.82 -5.70
N ILE A 94 8.21 1.90 -5.22
CA ILE A 94 8.40 2.31 -3.82
C ILE A 94 7.70 1.35 -2.84
N ARG A 95 6.51 0.82 -3.20
CA ARG A 95 5.79 -0.17 -2.40
C ARG A 95 6.62 -1.44 -2.27
N TRP A 96 7.19 -1.90 -3.38
CA TRP A 96 8.07 -3.07 -3.40
C TRP A 96 9.29 -2.86 -2.51
N CYS A 97 9.91 -1.67 -2.54
CA CYS A 97 11.01 -1.32 -1.65
C CYS A 97 10.59 -1.32 -0.17
N ALA A 98 9.46 -0.69 0.17
CA ALA A 98 8.93 -0.64 1.53
C ALA A 98 8.68 -2.03 2.12
N ASN A 99 8.13 -2.94 1.31
CA ASN A 99 7.85 -4.31 1.68
C ASN A 99 9.09 -5.21 1.79
N GLN A 100 10.26 -4.78 1.30
CA GLN A 100 11.53 -5.47 1.62
C GLN A 100 12.01 -5.16 3.04
N GLU A 101 11.54 -4.06 3.64
CA GLU A 101 11.95 -3.66 4.99
C GLU A 101 10.93 -4.14 6.03
N ARG A 102 9.64 -3.90 5.80
CA ARG A 102 8.56 -4.40 6.65
C ARG A 102 7.32 -4.64 5.80
N PHE A 103 6.96 -5.91 5.64
CA PHE A 103 5.85 -6.33 4.80
C PHE A 103 4.52 -5.77 5.31
N LEU A 104 3.70 -5.20 4.41
CA LEU A 104 2.40 -4.57 4.63
C LEU A 104 2.46 -3.27 5.45
N SER A 105 3.12 -3.28 6.60
CA SER A 105 3.01 -2.24 7.63
C SER A 105 3.76 -0.94 7.33
N ASN A 106 4.64 -0.96 6.33
CA ASN A 106 5.29 0.27 5.85
C ASN A 106 4.44 1.06 4.84
N ILE A 107 3.24 0.58 4.48
CA ILE A 107 2.36 1.22 3.52
C ILE A 107 1.02 1.46 4.21
N ASN A 108 0.73 2.71 4.55
CA ASN A 108 -0.59 3.10 5.02
C ASN A 108 -1.41 3.63 3.83
N ASP A 109 -2.28 2.76 3.33
CA ASP A 109 -3.22 2.97 2.24
C ASP A 109 -4.67 2.66 2.66
N LEU A 110 -4.96 2.80 3.95
CA LEU A 110 -6.29 2.53 4.51
C LEU A 110 -7.36 3.43 3.90
N GLU A 111 -8.41 2.80 3.38
CA GLU A 111 -9.53 3.52 2.77
C GLU A 111 -10.29 4.37 3.80
N ASP A 112 -10.39 3.89 5.04
CA ASP A 112 -11.06 4.60 6.15
C ASP A 112 -10.32 5.89 6.58
N GLU A 113 -9.01 5.98 6.35
CA GLU A 113 -8.22 7.19 6.62
C GLU A 113 -8.20 8.17 5.43
N LYS A 114 -8.57 7.69 4.23
CA LYS A 114 -8.66 8.51 3.02
C LYS A 114 -10.00 9.24 2.97
N SER A 115 -9.95 10.56 2.93
CA SER A 115 -11.15 11.38 2.70
C SER A 115 -11.88 11.02 1.40
N ASP A 116 -13.21 10.96 1.43
CA ASP A 116 -14.08 10.76 0.25
C ASP A 116 -13.86 11.74 -0.91
N ARG A 117 -13.20 12.87 -0.64
CA ARG A 117 -12.83 13.87 -1.66
C ARG A 117 -11.57 13.51 -2.43
N LYS A 118 -10.86 12.45 -2.02
CA LYS A 118 -9.58 12.01 -2.57
C LYS A 118 -9.78 10.77 -3.46
N ILE A 119 -9.08 10.78 -4.58
CA ILE A 119 -8.84 9.60 -5.41
C ILE A 119 -7.65 8.82 -4.86
N LEU A 120 -6.57 9.52 -4.49
CA LEU A 120 -5.38 8.95 -3.87
C LEU A 120 -5.07 9.69 -2.58
N SER A 121 -4.75 8.95 -1.51
CA SER A 121 -4.22 9.48 -0.26
C SER A 121 -3.59 8.32 0.50
N TYR A 122 -2.27 8.17 0.42
CA TYR A 122 -1.56 7.09 1.13
C TYR A 122 -0.08 7.44 1.30
N THR A 123 0.54 6.87 2.34
CA THR A 123 1.97 7.07 2.65
C THR A 123 2.72 5.74 2.66
N VAL A 124 3.90 5.75 2.04
CA VAL A 124 4.82 4.61 1.97
C VAL A 124 6.12 5.00 2.66
N LYS A 125 6.54 4.20 3.64
CA LYS A 125 7.77 4.37 4.39
C LYS A 125 8.83 3.35 3.97
N TRP A 126 10.05 3.82 3.80
CA TRP A 126 11.19 2.97 3.52
C TRP A 126 12.41 3.52 4.26
N LYS A 127 12.87 2.78 5.28
CA LYS A 127 13.94 3.23 6.17
C LYS A 127 13.61 4.61 6.75
N ASN A 128 14.38 5.62 6.37
CA ASN A 128 14.21 7.00 6.80
C ASN A 128 13.50 7.90 5.77
N ILE A 129 12.96 7.32 4.69
CA ILE A 129 12.27 8.04 3.62
C ILE A 129 10.78 7.74 3.70
N GLU A 130 9.97 8.77 3.51
CA GLU A 130 8.51 8.65 3.36
C GLU A 130 8.09 9.29 2.05
N TRP A 131 7.23 8.60 1.30
CA TRP A 131 6.58 9.11 0.10
C TRP A 131 5.08 9.14 0.30
N THR A 132 4.44 10.24 -0.05
CA THR A 132 2.99 10.38 0.05
C THR A 132 2.41 10.78 -1.30
N PHE A 133 1.36 10.09 -1.70
CA PHE A 133 0.58 10.38 -2.91
C PHE A 133 -0.73 11.01 -2.48
N ASP A 134 -1.06 12.13 -3.10
CA ASP A 134 -2.30 12.86 -2.84
C ASP A 134 -2.92 13.28 -4.17
N CYS A 135 -4.20 12.98 -4.36
CA CYS A 135 -4.96 13.42 -5.52
C CYS A 135 -6.41 13.63 -5.10
N SER A 136 -6.91 14.86 -5.16
CA SER A 136 -8.34 15.12 -4.99
C SER A 136 -9.13 14.80 -6.26
N LYS A 137 -10.45 14.64 -6.12
CA LYS A 137 -11.37 14.52 -7.27
C LYS A 137 -11.20 15.68 -8.27
N ASN A 138 -10.90 16.89 -7.78
CA ASN A 138 -10.65 18.05 -8.62
C ASN A 138 -9.30 17.96 -9.33
N ASP A 139 -8.23 17.54 -8.64
CA ASP A 139 -6.90 17.36 -9.25
C ASP A 139 -6.96 16.26 -10.34
N PHE A 140 -7.77 15.22 -10.12
CA PHE A 140 -8.02 14.13 -11.06
C PHE A 140 -8.81 14.55 -12.30
N GLN A 141 -9.69 15.56 -12.19
CA GLN A 141 -10.38 16.14 -13.34
C GLN A 141 -9.48 17.12 -14.10
N GLY A 142 -8.54 17.76 -13.40
CA GLY A 142 -7.85 18.95 -13.87
C GLY A 142 -8.57 20.22 -13.43
N HIS A 143 -7.84 21.33 -13.42
CA HIS A 143 -8.38 22.62 -13.03
C HIS A 143 -8.73 23.44 -14.29
N GLU A 144 -9.95 23.23 -14.79
CA GLU A 144 -10.48 23.92 -15.97
C GLU A 144 -10.23 25.43 -15.93
N GLY A 145 -9.64 25.96 -17.01
CA GLY A 145 -9.36 27.39 -17.14
C GLY A 145 -8.10 27.88 -16.39
N THR A 146 -7.26 26.96 -15.88
CA THR A 146 -5.96 27.30 -15.28
C THR A 146 -4.80 26.73 -16.11
N SER A 147 -3.55 27.01 -15.70
CA SER A 147 -2.37 26.40 -16.32
C SER A 147 -2.23 24.90 -16.05
N ILE A 148 -3.01 24.34 -15.12
CA ILE A 148 -2.99 22.93 -14.71
C ILE A 148 -4.37 22.32 -15.01
N ASP A 149 -4.78 22.47 -16.28
CA ASP A 149 -6.04 21.96 -16.80
C ASP A 149 -5.90 20.50 -17.28
N TYR A 150 -5.20 19.68 -16.50
CA TYR A 150 -4.99 18.27 -16.80
C TYR A 150 -5.03 17.45 -15.51
N PRO A 151 -5.48 16.19 -15.59
CA PRO A 151 -5.41 15.25 -14.47
C PRO A 151 -4.00 15.08 -13.92
N HIS A 152 -3.84 15.29 -12.62
CA HIS A 152 -2.55 15.16 -11.96
C HIS A 152 -2.69 14.70 -10.51
N TYR A 153 -1.56 14.29 -9.93
CA TYR A 153 -1.42 14.04 -8.51
C TYR A 153 -0.27 14.84 -7.93
N HIS A 154 -0.25 14.92 -6.61
CA HIS A 154 0.82 15.50 -5.82
C HIS A 154 1.65 14.41 -5.18
N PHE A 155 2.95 14.65 -5.14
CA PHE A 155 3.93 13.75 -4.55
C PHE A 155 4.72 14.49 -3.48
N GLN A 156 4.71 13.97 -2.26
CA GLN A 156 5.57 14.43 -1.18
C GLN A 156 6.69 13.42 -0.96
N MET A 157 7.88 13.91 -0.61
CA MET A 157 8.98 13.10 -0.13
C MET A 157 9.59 13.73 1.11
N ARG A 158 9.64 12.98 2.21
CA ARG A 158 10.38 13.32 3.43
C ARG A 158 11.61 12.43 3.58
N ILE A 159 12.67 12.97 4.16
CA ILE A 159 13.88 12.23 4.52
C ILE A 159 14.22 12.62 5.96
N ASP A 160 14.31 11.65 6.85
CA ASP A 160 14.46 11.86 8.30
C ASP A 160 13.37 12.81 8.85
N GLY A 161 12.13 12.65 8.37
CA GLY A 161 10.99 13.54 8.68
C GLY A 161 11.08 14.96 8.11
N ARG A 162 12.15 15.31 7.38
CA ARG A 162 12.37 16.65 6.83
C ARG A 162 11.92 16.76 5.39
N GLN A 163 11.47 17.95 5.01
CA GLN A 163 10.98 18.22 3.68
C GLN A 163 12.07 18.05 2.62
N PHE A 164 11.80 17.20 1.61
CA PHE A 164 12.64 17.11 0.42
C PHE A 164 11.88 17.48 -0.86
N ILE A 165 10.69 16.91 -1.05
CA ILE A 165 9.68 17.32 -2.03
C ILE A 165 8.38 17.59 -1.27
N ASN A 166 7.76 18.74 -1.51
CA ASN A 166 6.46 19.13 -0.97
C ASN A 166 5.35 18.86 -1.99
N PHE A 167 4.10 18.66 -1.53
CA PHE A 167 2.96 18.46 -2.43
C PHE A 167 2.83 19.55 -3.50
N ASN A 168 3.09 20.81 -3.16
CA ASN A 168 2.96 21.94 -4.07
C ASN A 168 4.19 22.15 -4.99
N ASP A 169 5.25 21.34 -4.85
CA ASP A 169 6.44 21.47 -5.69
C ASP A 169 6.16 21.02 -7.14
N PHE A 170 5.31 20.00 -7.32
CA PHE A 170 5.01 19.42 -8.63
C PHE A 170 3.54 19.02 -8.75
N HIS A 171 2.96 19.28 -9.92
CA HIS A 171 1.70 18.71 -10.38
C HIS A 171 2.06 17.60 -11.35
N VAL A 172 2.09 16.36 -10.86
CA VAL A 172 2.60 15.23 -11.64
C VAL A 172 1.49 14.72 -12.55
N PRO A 173 1.62 14.82 -13.89
CA PRO A 173 0.57 14.41 -14.80
C PRO A 173 0.36 12.90 -14.74
N PHE A 174 -0.90 12.47 -14.80
CA PHE A 174 -1.21 11.07 -15.06
C PHE A 174 -0.97 10.74 -16.54
N THR A 175 -0.43 9.55 -16.80
CA THR A 175 -0.38 9.02 -18.17
C THR A 175 -1.76 8.49 -18.59
N ASP A 176 -1.97 8.26 -19.89
CA ASP A 176 -3.22 7.64 -20.37
C ASP A 176 -3.45 6.26 -19.74
N HIS A 177 -2.38 5.50 -19.48
CA HIS A 177 -2.45 4.21 -18.80
C HIS A 177 -2.87 4.37 -17.34
N ASP A 178 -2.29 5.33 -16.61
CA ASP A 178 -2.68 5.60 -15.22
C ASP A 178 -4.16 5.99 -15.14
N LEU A 179 -4.63 6.85 -16.05
CA LEU A 179 -6.04 7.26 -16.11
C LEU A 179 -6.97 6.10 -16.45
N PHE A 180 -6.55 5.20 -17.34
CA PHE A 180 -7.30 3.98 -17.63
C PHE A 180 -7.46 3.12 -16.35
N ILE A 181 -6.36 2.83 -15.65
CA ILE A 181 -6.38 1.99 -14.46
C ILE A 181 -7.22 2.64 -13.34
N LEU A 182 -6.98 3.91 -13.04
CA LEU A 182 -7.66 4.61 -11.95
C LEU A 182 -9.15 4.75 -12.22
N LYS A 183 -9.55 5.14 -13.44
CA LYS A 183 -10.97 5.30 -13.77
C LYS A 183 -11.72 3.97 -13.73
N ASN A 184 -11.16 2.89 -14.28
CA ASN A 184 -11.80 1.58 -14.18
C ASN A 184 -11.87 1.12 -12.72
N SER A 185 -10.83 1.34 -11.90
CA SER A 185 -10.89 0.96 -10.49
C SER A 185 -11.99 1.71 -9.72
N ILE A 186 -12.25 2.99 -10.05
CA ILE A 186 -13.28 3.82 -9.42
C ILE A 186 -14.69 3.47 -9.91
N GLU A 187 -14.89 3.41 -11.23
CA GLU A 187 -16.22 3.32 -11.84
C GLU A 187 -16.69 1.87 -12.04
N GLN A 188 -15.74 0.93 -12.03
CA GLN A 188 -15.88 -0.45 -12.45
C GLN A 188 -15.21 -1.41 -11.46
N GLY A 189 -15.03 -0.99 -10.20
CA GLY A 189 -14.31 -1.73 -9.17
C GLY A 189 -15.00 -3.02 -8.71
N ASP A 190 -16.23 -3.30 -9.16
CA ASP A 190 -16.92 -4.58 -8.97
C ASP A 190 -16.28 -5.70 -9.81
N TRP A 191 -15.75 -5.38 -10.99
CA TRP A 191 -15.15 -6.35 -11.90
C TRP A 191 -13.67 -6.09 -12.18
N PHE A 192 -13.25 -4.83 -12.21
CA PHE A 192 -11.86 -4.45 -12.45
C PHE A 192 -11.14 -4.25 -11.12
N LYS A 193 -10.21 -5.15 -10.82
CA LYS A 193 -9.30 -5.02 -9.67
C LYS A 193 -7.91 -4.73 -10.18
N GLN A 194 -7.33 -3.65 -9.69
CA GLN A 194 -5.90 -3.39 -9.82
C GLN A 194 -5.28 -3.36 -8.43
N ASP A 195 -4.19 -4.10 -8.30
CA ASP A 195 -3.33 -4.10 -7.13
C ASP A 195 -1.85 -3.94 -7.58
N PHE A 196 -0.94 -4.01 -6.61
CA PHE A 196 0.50 -3.94 -6.86
C PHE A 196 1.19 -5.30 -6.70
N GLY A 197 0.39 -6.38 -6.77
CA GLY A 197 0.71 -7.75 -6.41
C GLY A 197 1.09 -7.91 -4.94
N ALA A 198 1.33 -9.16 -4.52
CA ALA A 198 1.64 -9.49 -3.14
C ALA A 198 2.83 -8.68 -2.58
N ILE A 199 3.89 -8.46 -3.38
CA ILE A 199 5.05 -7.68 -2.94
C ILE A 199 4.82 -6.17 -2.90
N GLY A 200 3.72 -5.70 -3.46
CA GLY A 200 3.29 -4.32 -3.37
C GLY A 200 2.18 -4.09 -2.35
N SER A 201 1.65 -5.12 -1.70
CA SER A 201 0.50 -5.01 -0.80
C SER A 201 0.71 -4.07 0.38
N GLY A 202 -0.38 -3.39 0.78
CA GLY A 202 -0.39 -2.41 1.87
C GLY A 202 -1.22 -2.83 3.07
N MET A 203 -1.42 -1.91 4.01
CA MET A 203 -2.22 -2.13 5.21
C MET A 203 -3.70 -2.40 4.88
N GLN A 204 -4.24 -1.83 3.81
CA GLN A 204 -5.60 -2.14 3.36
C GLN A 204 -5.74 -3.62 2.98
N ASP A 205 -4.76 -4.20 2.30
CA ASP A 205 -4.76 -5.64 1.99
C ASP A 205 -4.66 -6.47 3.27
N ALA A 206 -3.84 -6.02 4.23
CA ALA A 206 -3.62 -6.69 5.51
C ALA A 206 -4.92 -6.85 6.33
N ILE A 207 -5.68 -5.75 6.48
CA ILE A 207 -6.93 -5.75 7.26
C ILE A 207 -8.13 -6.35 6.51
N SER A 208 -7.99 -6.58 5.19
CA SER A 208 -9.04 -7.21 4.38
C SER A 208 -9.00 -8.74 4.43
N VAL A 209 -8.01 -9.32 5.12
CA VAL A 209 -7.95 -10.75 5.39
C VAL A 209 -8.97 -11.14 6.46
N GLU A 210 -9.59 -12.31 6.32
CA GLU A 210 -10.56 -12.82 7.30
C GLU A 210 -9.93 -12.99 8.69
N LEU A 211 -10.70 -12.68 9.73
CA LEU A 211 -10.23 -12.70 11.12
C LEU A 211 -9.61 -14.05 11.51
N ASP A 212 -10.25 -15.15 11.13
CA ASP A 212 -9.79 -16.50 11.49
C ASP A 212 -8.42 -16.80 10.86
N ASP A 213 -8.21 -16.36 9.61
CA ASP A 213 -6.92 -16.51 8.92
C ASP A 213 -5.83 -15.65 9.58
N ILE A 214 -6.17 -14.41 9.97
CA ILE A 214 -5.27 -13.54 10.73
C ILE A 214 -4.87 -14.23 12.04
N LEU A 215 -5.81 -14.74 12.82
CA LEU A 215 -5.53 -15.37 14.11
C LEU A 215 -4.72 -16.66 13.97
N GLU A 216 -5.00 -17.47 12.94
CA GLU A 216 -4.32 -18.74 12.71
C GLU A 216 -2.92 -18.53 12.12
N HIS A 217 -2.69 -17.51 11.30
CA HIS A 217 -1.41 -17.33 10.59
C HIS A 217 -0.49 -16.24 11.17
N THR A 218 -0.95 -15.44 12.12
CA THR A 218 -0.08 -14.49 12.84
C THR A 218 0.67 -15.14 13.99
N SER A 219 1.73 -14.44 14.41
CA SER A 219 2.50 -14.73 15.61
C SER A 219 2.57 -13.49 16.49
N ARG A 220 2.83 -13.70 17.78
CA ARG A 220 3.01 -12.59 18.72
C ARG A 220 4.32 -11.86 18.41
N SER A 221 4.26 -10.53 18.40
CA SER A 221 5.46 -9.68 18.47
C SER A 221 5.76 -9.32 19.92
N ASP A 222 7.04 -9.31 20.29
CA ASP A 222 7.51 -8.77 21.58
C ASP A 222 7.79 -7.27 21.50
N ASN A 223 7.85 -6.72 20.28
CA ASN A 223 8.01 -5.29 20.02
C ASN A 223 6.76 -4.73 19.34
N GLU A 224 6.04 -3.85 20.05
CA GLU A 224 4.84 -3.19 19.54
C GLU A 224 5.13 -2.31 18.31
N ASP A 225 6.32 -1.69 18.26
CA ASP A 225 6.76 -0.85 17.14
C ASP A 225 7.04 -1.66 15.86
N GLU A 226 7.11 -2.99 15.95
CA GLU A 226 7.31 -3.89 14.81
C GLU A 226 6.06 -4.68 14.43
N ALA A 227 5.01 -4.61 15.25
CA ALA A 227 3.78 -5.35 15.02
C ALA A 227 3.00 -4.79 13.81
N THR A 228 2.44 -5.67 12.99
CA THR A 228 1.55 -5.28 11.89
C THR A 228 0.15 -4.92 12.39
N TYR A 229 -0.35 -5.71 13.34
CA TYR A 229 -1.72 -5.62 13.84
C TYR A 229 -1.74 -5.33 15.33
N HIS A 230 -2.79 -4.64 15.76
CA HIS A 230 -3.21 -4.55 17.14
C HIS A 230 -4.48 -5.40 17.33
N PHE A 231 -4.47 -6.30 18.31
CA PHE A 231 -5.62 -7.16 18.62
C PHE A 231 -6.26 -6.69 19.93
N SER A 232 -7.54 -6.32 19.86
CA SER A 232 -8.37 -6.03 21.02
C SER A 232 -9.33 -7.19 21.27
N THR A 233 -9.13 -7.94 22.35
CA THR A 233 -9.95 -9.11 22.71
C THR A 233 -10.85 -8.79 23.89
N MET A 234 -12.16 -8.97 23.70
CA MET A 234 -13.18 -8.88 24.74
C MET A 234 -13.73 -10.27 25.05
N ILE A 235 -13.77 -10.61 26.34
CA ILE A 235 -14.30 -11.88 26.84
C ILE A 235 -15.53 -11.59 27.70
N ASP A 236 -16.70 -11.98 27.22
CA ASP A 236 -17.95 -11.91 27.97
C ASP A 236 -18.28 -13.28 28.57
N ALA A 237 -18.07 -13.37 29.89
CA ALA A 237 -18.25 -14.59 30.69
C ALA A 237 -19.34 -14.43 31.76
N ARG A 238 -20.36 -13.59 31.50
CA ARG A 238 -21.44 -13.31 32.47
C ARG A 238 -22.17 -14.57 32.95
N ASP A 239 -22.41 -15.52 32.05
CA ASP A 239 -23.15 -16.75 32.35
C ASP A 239 -22.27 -17.85 32.96
N ASN A 240 -20.96 -17.84 32.69
CA ASN A 240 -20.00 -18.81 33.21
C ASN A 240 -18.70 -18.11 33.63
N PRO A 241 -18.64 -17.53 34.85
CA PRO A 241 -17.49 -16.76 35.31
C PRO A 241 -16.17 -17.50 35.14
N ILE A 242 -15.15 -16.76 34.70
CA ILE A 242 -13.79 -17.25 34.48
C ILE A 242 -12.90 -16.68 35.58
N SER A 243 -12.03 -17.52 36.16
CA SER A 243 -11.06 -17.06 37.16
C SER A 243 -9.88 -16.37 36.48
N GLY A 244 -9.20 -15.48 37.22
CA GLY A 244 -7.96 -14.88 36.75
C GLY A 244 -6.87 -15.92 36.40
N GLU A 245 -6.87 -17.07 37.07
CA GLU A 245 -5.96 -18.19 36.78
C GLU A 245 -6.14 -18.71 35.34
N VAL A 246 -7.38 -18.85 34.87
CA VAL A 246 -7.63 -19.31 33.49
C VAL A 246 -7.12 -18.29 32.47
N ILE A 247 -7.26 -16.99 32.75
CA ILE A 247 -6.72 -15.94 31.88
C ILE A 247 -5.18 -15.99 31.86
N TYR A 248 -4.56 -16.20 33.02
CA TYR A 248 -3.12 -16.36 33.13
C TYR A 248 -2.62 -17.61 32.39
N GLU A 249 -3.31 -18.75 32.49
CA GLU A 249 -3.00 -19.96 31.73
C GLU A 249 -3.08 -19.73 30.21
N ILE A 250 -4.10 -19.00 29.73
CA ILE A 250 -4.26 -18.65 28.31
C ILE A 250 -3.07 -17.80 27.85
N GLN A 251 -2.67 -16.80 28.65
CA GLN A 251 -1.51 -15.97 28.33
C GLN A 251 -0.24 -16.83 28.25
N GLN A 252 0.05 -17.63 29.27
CA GLN A 252 1.23 -18.50 29.31
C GLN A 252 1.27 -19.51 28.15
N GLU A 253 0.12 -20.06 27.79
CA GLU A 253 0.01 -20.94 26.63
C GLU A 253 0.31 -20.19 25.33
N ALA A 254 -0.23 -18.98 25.15
CA ALA A 254 0.03 -18.14 23.98
C ALA A 254 1.52 -17.83 23.82
N GLU A 255 2.24 -17.48 24.91
CA GLU A 255 3.69 -17.26 24.87
C GLU A 255 4.44 -18.55 24.49
N ARG A 256 4.06 -19.67 25.11
CA ARG A 256 4.71 -20.98 24.89
C ARG A 256 4.59 -21.47 23.44
N ILE A 257 3.45 -21.23 22.79
CA ILE A 257 3.21 -21.69 21.41
C ILE A 257 3.48 -20.61 20.36
N GLY A 258 3.86 -19.40 20.77
CA GLY A 258 4.12 -18.27 19.88
C GLY A 258 2.88 -17.73 19.16
N LYS A 259 1.69 -17.91 19.75
CA LYS A 259 0.41 -17.43 19.18
C LYS A 259 -0.09 -16.20 19.94
N SER A 260 -1.07 -15.52 19.36
CA SER A 260 -1.73 -14.41 20.03
C SER A 260 -2.60 -14.90 21.21
N PHE A 261 -2.80 -14.03 22.20
CA PHE A 261 -3.76 -14.28 23.27
C PHE A 261 -5.16 -14.55 22.71
N ALA A 262 -5.58 -13.75 21.72
CA ALA A 262 -6.88 -13.86 21.05
C ALA A 262 -7.14 -15.28 20.50
N PHE A 263 -6.15 -15.85 19.83
CA PHE A 263 -6.22 -17.20 19.27
C PHE A 263 -6.46 -18.27 20.35
N VAL A 264 -5.66 -18.24 21.41
CA VAL A 264 -5.76 -19.22 22.50
C VAL A 264 -7.07 -19.02 23.27
N ALA A 265 -7.47 -17.77 23.53
CA ALA A 265 -8.72 -17.43 24.20
C ALA A 265 -9.94 -17.96 23.42
N GLN A 266 -9.99 -17.73 22.10
CA GLN A 266 -11.07 -18.26 21.26
C GLN A 266 -11.17 -19.79 21.32
N LYS A 267 -10.03 -20.49 21.27
CA LYS A 267 -10.03 -21.97 21.32
C LYS A 267 -10.43 -22.51 22.70
N ARG A 268 -9.86 -21.95 23.78
CA ARG A 268 -10.12 -22.43 25.16
C ARG A 268 -11.51 -22.08 25.67
N LEU A 269 -12.07 -20.95 25.26
CA LEU A 269 -13.31 -20.42 25.85
C LEU A 269 -14.53 -20.60 24.95
N LYS A 270 -14.39 -21.21 23.77
CA LYS A 270 -15.44 -21.36 22.75
C LYS A 270 -16.83 -21.75 23.27
N GLU A 271 -16.91 -22.65 24.24
CA GLU A 271 -18.16 -23.16 24.80
C GLU A 271 -18.53 -22.53 26.16
N ARG A 272 -17.64 -21.70 26.72
CA ARG A 272 -17.75 -21.16 28.08
C ARG A 272 -18.05 -19.67 28.10
N ALA A 273 -17.50 -18.90 27.17
CA ALA A 273 -17.67 -17.46 27.11
C ALA A 273 -17.73 -16.99 25.65
N ASN A 274 -18.36 -15.84 25.44
CA ASN A 274 -18.33 -15.18 24.15
C ASN A 274 -17.01 -14.39 24.03
N VAL A 275 -16.15 -14.78 23.09
CA VAL A 275 -14.87 -14.12 22.82
C VAL A 275 -14.99 -13.37 21.50
N GLN A 276 -14.84 -12.05 21.57
CA GLN A 276 -14.81 -11.17 20.40
C GLN A 276 -13.41 -10.60 20.26
N THR A 277 -12.89 -10.56 19.04
CA THR A 277 -11.61 -9.92 18.74
C THR A 277 -11.79 -8.95 17.60
N VAL A 278 -11.30 -7.72 17.80
CA VAL A 278 -11.18 -6.71 16.76
C VAL A 278 -9.71 -6.62 16.40
N VAL A 279 -9.42 -6.71 15.10
CA VAL A 279 -8.09 -6.49 14.55
C VAL A 279 -8.06 -5.11 13.92
N SER A 280 -7.08 -4.31 14.31
CA SER A 280 -6.82 -3.01 13.70
C SER A 280 -5.35 -2.95 13.26
N PRO A 281 -4.99 -1.98 12.39
CA PRO A 281 -3.60 -1.64 12.18
C PRO A 281 -2.90 -1.30 13.51
N SER A 282 -1.62 -1.62 13.60
CA SER A 282 -0.77 -1.15 14.69
C SER A 282 -0.43 0.34 14.52
N ASP A 283 -0.22 1.06 15.63
CA ASP A 283 0.27 2.44 15.64
C ASP A 283 1.66 2.61 14.97
N SER A 284 2.33 1.50 14.64
CA SER A 284 3.63 1.50 13.99
C SER A 284 3.58 1.77 12.48
N ILE A 285 2.38 1.82 11.87
CA ILE A 285 2.22 2.19 10.45
C ILE A 285 2.51 3.69 10.26
N PRO A 286 2.98 4.14 9.08
CA PRO A 286 3.17 5.56 8.85
C PRO A 286 1.82 6.30 8.80
N ASP A 287 1.78 7.52 9.33
CA ASP A 287 0.62 8.40 9.16
C ASP A 287 0.46 8.80 7.68
N ILE A 288 -0.79 8.95 7.22
CA ILE A 288 -1.05 9.56 5.91
C ILE A 288 -0.79 11.08 6.00
N ALA A 289 0.27 11.56 5.35
CA ALA A 289 0.58 12.99 5.35
C ALA A 289 -0.48 13.81 4.58
N PHE A 290 -1.07 14.81 5.22
CA PHE A 290 -2.10 15.65 4.61
C PHE A 290 -1.54 16.89 3.91
N ARG A 291 -2.11 17.24 2.75
CA ARG A 291 -1.92 18.56 2.14
C ARG A 291 -2.73 19.59 2.92
N THR A 292 -2.10 20.64 3.43
CA THR A 292 -2.82 21.70 4.17
C THR A 292 -3.84 22.36 3.24
N GLU A 293 -5.13 22.23 3.56
CA GLU A 293 -6.19 22.90 2.81
C GLU A 293 -6.15 24.41 3.13
N HIS A 294 -5.87 25.24 2.12
CA HIS A 294 -6.05 26.67 2.26
C HIS A 294 -7.56 26.97 2.35
N LYS A 295 -8.03 27.42 3.52
CA LYS A 295 -9.36 28.04 3.63
C LYS A 295 -9.42 29.20 2.64
N ARG A 296 -10.36 29.15 1.69
CA ARG A 296 -10.66 30.30 0.82
C ARG A 296 -10.93 31.50 1.73
N ARG A 297 -10.13 32.56 1.56
CA ARG A 297 -10.39 33.88 2.15
C ARG A 297 -11.51 34.56 1.38
#